data_AF-A0A944ZNL2-F1
#
_entry.id   AF-A0A944ZNL2-F1
#
_cell.length_a   1.000
_cell.length_b   1.000
_cell.length_c   1.000
_cell.angle_alpha   90.00
_cell.angle_beta   90.00
_cell.angle_gamma   90.00
#
_symmetry.space_group_name_H-M   'P 1'
#
loop_
_entity.id
_entity.type
_entity.pdbx_description
1 polymer ?
#
loop_
_entity_poly.entity_id
_entity_poly.type
_entity_poly.pdbx_seq_one_letter_code
_entity_poly.pdbx_strand_id
1 'polypeptide(L)' 'MIKLYDYPASGNCCKIRMFLNILGLDYETVPVDFYPGVEHRGPVIRAVNPQVDQKAAE' A
#
# COMPACT_ATOMS: atom_id res chain seq x y z
N MET A 1 -10.65 -1.24 -12.28
CA MET A 1 -10.17 0.04 -11.74
C MET A 1 -9.00 -0.24 -10.81
N ILE A 2 -7.91 0.54 -10.88
CA ILE A 2 -6.73 0.35 -10.04
C ILE A 2 -7.09 0.70 -8.59
N LYS A 3 -6.68 -0.14 -7.64
CA LYS A 3 -6.81 0.13 -6.20
C LYS A 3 -5.42 0.36 -5.62
N LEU A 4 -5.23 1.52 -4.99
CA LEU A 4 -4.00 1.89 -4.32
C LEU A 4 -4.19 1.77 -2.81
N TYR A 5 -3.64 0.71 -2.23
CA TYR A 5 -3.52 0.56 -0.78
C TYR A 5 -2.45 1.53 -0.26
N ASP A 6 -2.86 2.63 0.36
CA ASP A 6 -1.99 3.78 0.66
C ASP A 6 -1.85 4.01 2.18
N TYR A 7 -0.64 4.43 2.54
CA TYR A 7 -0.35 5.04 3.82
C TYR A 7 0.36 6.38 3.53
N PRO A 8 -0.25 7.54 3.83
CA PRO A 8 0.24 8.84 3.36
C PRO A 8 1.70 9.16 3.72
N ALA A 9 2.16 8.70 4.89
CA ALA A 9 3.54 8.89 5.35
C ALA A 9 4.55 7.88 4.78
N SER A 10 4.12 6.94 3.93
CA SER A 10 5.01 6.01 3.23
C SER A 10 5.66 6.68 2.03
N GLY A 11 7.00 6.75 2.04
CA GLY A 11 7.77 7.21 0.88
C GLY A 11 7.55 6.37 -0.38
N ASN A 12 7.25 5.07 -0.24
CA ASN A 12 6.94 4.22 -1.39
C ASN A 12 5.56 4.51 -1.97
N CYS A 13 4.55 4.69 -1.12
CA CYS A 13 3.22 5.06 -1.61
C CYS A 13 3.22 6.44 -2.29
N CYS A 14 4.05 7.37 -1.80
CA CYS A 14 4.27 8.66 -2.46
C CYS A 14 4.77 8.52 -3.91
N LYS A 15 5.77 7.64 -4.15
CA LYS A 15 6.26 7.36 -5.50
C LYS A 15 5.16 6.81 -6.41
N ILE A 16 4.36 5.87 -5.91
CA ILE A 16 3.29 5.26 -6.70
C ILE A 16 2.20 6.30 -7.03
N ARG A 17 1.77 7.13 -6.07
CA ARG A 17 0.87 8.26 -6.32
C ARG A 17 1.42 9.18 -7.40
N MET A 18 2.70 9.53 -7.32
CA MET A 18 3.36 10.38 -8.33
C MET A 18 3.31 9.73 -9.71
N PHE A 19 3.67 8.45 -9.84
CA PHE A 19 3.65 7.76 -11.13
C PHE A 19 2.23 7.61 -11.71
N LEU A 20 1.24 7.32 -10.88
CA LEU A 20 -0.15 7.26 -11.32
C LEU A 20 -0.64 8.60 -11.88
N ASN A 21 -0.26 9.71 -11.23
CA ASN A 21 -0.54 11.05 -11.74
C ASN A 21 0.21 11.38 -13.04
N ILE A 22 1.50 11.03 -13.14
CA ILE A 22 2.29 11.23 -14.37
C ILE A 22 1.67 10.47 -15.55
N LEU A 23 1.19 9.26 -15.31
CA LEU A 23 0.59 8.41 -16.35
C LEU A 23 -0.89 8.76 -16.63
N GLY A 24 -1.52 9.64 -15.84
CA GLY A 24 -2.92 10.00 -15.99
C GLY A 24 -3.89 8.83 -15.79
N LEU A 25 -3.54 7.88 -14.91
CA LEU A 25 -4.37 6.70 -14.63
C LEU A 25 -5.31 6.95 -13.46
N ASP A 26 -6.59 6.61 -13.64
CA ASP A 26 -7.57 6.65 -12.55
C ASP A 26 -7.34 5.50 -11.55
N TYR A 27 -7.38 5.85 -10.27
CA TYR A 27 -7.27 4.88 -9.17
C TYR A 27 -8.14 5.28 -7.98
N GLU A 28 -8.57 4.27 -7.24
CA GLU A 28 -9.24 4.41 -5.95
C GLU A 28 -8.21 4.20 -4.84
N THR A 29 -8.17 5.10 -3.86
CA THR A 29 -7.30 4.96 -2.68
C THR A 29 -8.01 4.18 -1.60
N VAL A 30 -7.37 3.11 -1.12
CA VAL A 30 -7.79 2.34 0.05
C VAL A 30 -6.82 2.65 1.19
N PRO A 31 -7.22 3.34 2.25
CA PRO A 31 -6.33 3.64 3.37
C PRO A 31 -5.95 2.35 4.09
N VAL A 32 -4.68 2.23 4.48
CA VAL A 32 -4.18 1.11 5.30
C VAL A 32 -3.58 1.67 6.59
N ASP A 33 -4.07 1.19 7.73
CA ASP A 33 -3.48 1.51 9.03
C ASP A 33 -2.15 0.77 9.21
N PHE A 34 -1.07 1.41 8.78
CA PHE A 34 0.28 0.85 8.80
C PHE A 34 1.04 1.12 10.10
N TYR A 35 0.89 2.32 10.68
CA TYR A 35 1.51 2.71 11.95
C TYR A 35 0.66 3.77 12.64
N PRO A 36 0.35 3.63 13.94
CA PRO A 36 0.80 2.56 14.85
C PRO A 36 0.06 1.23 14.69
N GLY A 37 -0.92 1.13 13.80
CA GLY A 37 -1.63 -0.11 13.49
C GLY A 37 -0.78 -1.15 12.74
N VAL A 38 -1.42 -2.23 12.32
CA VAL A 38 -0.74 -3.38 11.70
C VAL A 38 -1.58 -4.01 10.58
N GLU A 39 -2.47 -3.24 9.97
CA GLU A 39 -3.43 -3.72 8.97
C GLU A 39 -2.75 -4.27 7.71
N HIS A 40 -1.53 -3.82 7.41
CA HIS A 40 -0.69 -4.39 6.36
C HIS A 40 -0.38 -5.88 6.59
N ARG A 41 -0.38 -6.35 7.84
CA ARG A 41 -0.28 -7.78 8.21
C ARG A 41 -1.64 -8.44 8.34
N GLY A 42 -2.72 -7.79 7.94
CA GLY A 42 -4.07 -8.32 7.92
C GLY A 42 -4.28 -9.30 6.76
N PRO A 43 -5.36 -10.11 6.81
CA PRO A 43 -5.68 -11.06 5.75
C PRO A 43 -5.93 -10.40 4.40
N VAL A 44 -6.49 -9.18 4.38
CA VAL A 44 -6.78 -8.43 3.15
C VAL A 44 -5.49 -8.11 2.39
N ILE A 45 -4.51 -7.52 3.07
CA ILE A 45 -3.25 -7.11 2.44
C ILE A 45 -2.38 -8.33 2.11
N ARG A 46 -2.38 -9.39 2.93
CA ARG A 46 -1.67 -10.64 2.61
C ARG A 46 -2.19 -11.32 1.35
N ALA A 47 -3.49 -11.24 1.08
CA ALA A 47 -4.07 -11.77 -0.16
C ALA A 47 -3.59 -11.00 -1.40
N VAL A 48 -3.27 -9.71 -1.25
CA VAL A 48 -2.78 -8.83 -2.33
C VAL A 48 -1.25 -8.89 -2.46
N ASN A 49 -0.54 -8.93 -1.34
CA ASN A 49 0.91 -8.95 -1.25
C ASN A 49 1.36 -10.06 -0.28
N PRO A 50 1.67 -11.26 -0.78
CA PRO A 50 2.09 -12.38 0.06
C PRO A 50 3.48 -12.21 0.69
N GLN A 51 4.28 -11.21 0.27
CA GLN A 51 5.63 -10.98 0.80
C GLN A 51 5.66 -10.15 2.09
N VAL A 52 4.51 -9.67 2.58
CA VAL A 52 4.47 -8.76 3.74
C VAL A 52 5.06 -9.37 5.01
N ASP A 53 4.99 -10.70 5.15
CA ASP A 53 5.53 -11.42 6.31
C ASP A 53 7.04 -11.68 6.23
N GLN A 54 7.68 -11.48 5.06
CA GLN A 54 9.10 -11.83 4.86
C GLN A 54 10.08 -10.85 5.52
N LYS A 55 9.64 -9.66 5.95
CA LYS A 55 10.50 -8.62 6.55
C LYS A 55 10.46 -8.55 8.08
N ALA A 56 9.73 -9.43 8.75
CA ALA A 56 9.69 -9.50 10.22
C ALA A 56 10.68 -10.52 10.82
N ALA A 57 11.54 -11.12 9.99
CA ALA A 57 12.47 -12.19 10.36
C ALA A 57 13.94 -11.72 10.51
N GLU A 58 14.20 -10.41 10.57
CA GLU A 58 15.52 -9.83 10.85
C GLU A 58 15.48 -8.91 12.07
#